data_AF-A0ABD5IW67-F1
#
_entry.id   AF-A0ABD5IW67-F1
#
_cell.length_a   1.000
_cell.length_b   1.000
_cell.length_c   1.000
_cell.angle_alpha   90.00
_cell.angle_beta   90.00
_cell.angle_gamma   90.00
#
_symmetry.space_group_name_H-M   'P 1'
#
loop_
_entity.id
_entity.type
_entity.pdbx_description
1 polymer ?
#
loop_
_entity_poly.entity_id
_entity_poly.type
_entity_poly.pdbx_seq_one_letter_code
_entity_poly.pdbx_strand_id
1 'polypeptide(L)'
;MEQLSIFDFIRPDGIDVFFQDGAMYAFAPKGSFAEEPVELGDKTIYPGQYVSRLGEKDRTSFRMKEGFYLRYCGKAEKLILFSVNDTISDYYYAFGYVDRNTLVIGSHVGCRDIRIQHLKIKS
;
A
#
# COMPACT_ATOMS: atom_id res chain seq x y z
N MET A 1 -13.80 -5.85 -18.20
CA MET A 1 -13.05 -5.60 -16.94
C MET A 1 -12.43 -6.94 -16.57
N GLU A 2 -11.11 -7.06 -16.68
CA GLU A 2 -10.43 -8.32 -16.34
C GLU A 2 -10.44 -8.50 -14.81
N GLN A 3 -10.74 -9.72 -14.37
CA GLN A 3 -10.70 -10.07 -12.95
C GLN A 3 -9.24 -10.27 -12.54
N LEU A 4 -8.69 -9.33 -11.78
CA LEU A 4 -7.34 -9.44 -11.22
C LEU A 4 -7.31 -10.46 -10.08
N SER A 5 -6.32 -11.35 -10.12
CA SER A 5 -6.05 -12.36 -9.10
C SER A 5 -5.05 -11.83 -8.09
N ILE A 6 -5.12 -12.28 -6.83
CA ILE A 6 -4.08 -11.95 -5.84
C ILE A 6 -2.69 -12.45 -6.29
N PHE A 7 -2.66 -13.54 -7.07
CA PHE A 7 -1.41 -14.07 -7.63
C PHE A 7 -0.74 -13.10 -8.60
N ASP A 8 -1.49 -12.17 -9.18
CA ASP A 8 -0.94 -11.13 -10.06
C ASP A 8 -0.07 -10.11 -9.29
N PHE A 9 -0.11 -10.14 -7.96
CA PHE A 9 0.65 -9.24 -7.09
C PHE A 9 1.80 -9.94 -6.35
N ILE A 10 1.92 -11.27 -6.44
CA ILE A 10 2.81 -12.06 -5.56
C ILE A 10 4.25 -12.17 -6.10
N ARG A 11 4.52 -11.81 -7.36
CA ARG A 11 5.88 -11.91 -7.93
C ARG A 11 6.26 -10.80 -8.93
N PRO A 12 6.34 -9.52 -8.51
CA PRO A 12 7.17 -8.56 -9.22
C PRO A 12 8.64 -8.99 -9.08
N ASP A 13 9.43 -8.93 -10.15
CA ASP A 13 10.85 -9.36 -10.11
C ASP A 13 11.62 -8.72 -8.93
N GLY A 14 12.13 -9.56 -8.02
CA GLY A 14 12.92 -9.13 -6.86
C GLY A 14 12.11 -8.60 -5.66
N ILE A 15 10.79 -8.76 -5.65
CA ILE A 15 9.92 -8.39 -4.52
C ILE A 15 9.16 -9.60 -4.01
N ASP A 16 9.39 -9.94 -2.73
CA ASP A 16 8.72 -11.06 -2.06
C ASP A 16 7.56 -10.54 -1.21
N VAL A 17 6.33 -10.92 -1.57
CA VAL A 17 5.12 -10.59 -0.80
C VAL A 17 4.84 -11.66 0.24
N PHE A 18 4.57 -11.25 1.47
CA PHE A 18 4.19 -12.13 2.57
C PHE A 18 3.11 -11.50 3.45
N PHE A 19 2.47 -12.32 4.28
CA PHE A 19 1.38 -11.90 5.14
C PHE A 19 1.76 -12.10 6.60
N GLN A 20 1.56 -11.08 7.43
CA GLN A 20 1.82 -11.13 8.86
C GLN A 20 0.82 -10.24 9.61
N ASP A 21 0.35 -10.66 10.78
CA ASP A 21 -0.53 -9.88 11.66
C ASP A 21 -1.74 -9.22 10.97
N GLY A 22 -2.32 -9.90 9.98
CA GLY A 22 -3.49 -9.41 9.24
C GLY A 22 -3.20 -8.32 8.19
N ALA A 23 -1.93 -8.11 7.85
CA ALA A 23 -1.49 -7.20 6.80
C ALA A 23 -0.65 -7.91 5.73
N MET A 24 -0.51 -7.22 4.60
CA MET A 24 0.34 -7.62 3.48
C MET A 24 1.62 -6.79 3.52
N TYR A 25 2.75 -7.47 3.42
CA TYR A 25 4.07 -6.88 3.41
C TYR A 25 4.81 -7.30 2.15
N ALA A 26 5.81 -6.50 1.79
CA ALA A 26 6.75 -6.81 0.74
C ALA A 26 8.18 -6.61 1.25
N PHE A 27 9.04 -7.58 1.00
CA PHE A 27 10.48 -7.37 0.99
C PHE A 27 10.87 -6.79 -0.37
N ALA A 28 11.39 -5.57 -0.38
CA ALA A 28 11.75 -4.82 -1.58
C ALA A 28 13.08 -4.07 -1.36
N PRO A 29 14.22 -4.66 -1.73
CA PRO A 29 15.52 -4.02 -1.59
C PRO A 29 15.56 -2.64 -2.25
N LYS A 30 16.34 -1.71 -1.69
CA LYS A 30 16.52 -0.39 -2.31
C LYS A 30 16.85 -0.51 -3.81
N GLY A 31 16.08 0.18 -4.64
CA GLY A 31 16.21 0.17 -6.10
C GLY A 31 15.34 -0.87 -6.81
N SER A 32 14.61 -1.73 -6.10
CA SER A 32 13.66 -2.68 -6.70
C SER A 32 12.28 -2.08 -6.99
N PHE A 33 12.04 -0.82 -6.62
CA PHE A 33 10.80 -0.10 -6.85
C PHE A 33 11.07 1.34 -7.28
N ALA A 34 10.10 1.95 -7.97
CA ALA A 34 10.17 3.32 -8.44
C ALA A 34 9.64 4.28 -7.37
N GLU A 35 10.42 5.30 -7.02
CA GLU A 35 9.99 6.42 -6.17
C GLU A 35 9.15 7.41 -6.99
N GLU A 36 8.01 6.94 -7.52
CA GLU A 36 7.10 7.75 -8.34
C GLU A 36 5.83 8.12 -7.57
N PRO A 37 5.19 9.28 -7.87
CA PRO A 37 3.91 9.63 -7.29
C PRO A 37 2.78 8.77 -7.86
N VAL A 38 1.72 8.56 -7.06
CA VAL A 38 0.51 7.85 -7.50
C VAL A 38 -0.77 8.60 -7.14
N GLU A 39 -1.79 8.46 -7.98
CA GLU A 39 -3.13 8.97 -7.66
C GLU A 39 -3.81 8.05 -6.66
N LEU A 40 -4.34 8.63 -5.57
CA LEU A 40 -5.16 7.97 -4.57
C LEU A 40 -6.33 8.88 -4.17
N GLY A 41 -7.55 8.44 -4.47
CA GLY A 41 -8.76 9.23 -4.30
C GLY A 41 -8.71 10.52 -5.13
N ASP A 42 -8.83 11.64 -4.45
CA ASP A 42 -8.83 13.00 -4.98
C ASP A 42 -7.46 13.69 -4.95
N LYS A 43 -6.39 12.99 -4.56
CA LYS A 43 -5.04 13.54 -4.46
C LYS A 43 -4.01 12.65 -5.14
N THR A 44 -2.86 13.26 -5.40
CA THR A 44 -1.62 12.55 -5.71
C THR A 44 -0.78 12.47 -4.44
N ILE A 45 -0.32 11.27 -4.09
CA ILE A 45 0.64 11.07 -3.00
C ILE A 45 2.05 10.97 -3.58
N TYR A 46 2.99 11.67 -2.96
CA TYR A 46 4.39 11.72 -3.35
C TYR A 46 5.25 10.96 -2.34
N PRO A 47 6.35 10.32 -2.76
CA PRO A 47 7.27 9.66 -1.83
C PRO A 47 7.68 10.57 -0.67
N GLY A 48 7.70 10.01 0.53
CA GLY A 48 7.95 10.74 1.78
C GLY A 48 6.70 11.35 2.43
N GLN A 49 5.53 11.38 1.76
CA GLN A 49 4.30 11.87 2.37
C GLN A 49 3.63 10.82 3.27
N TYR A 50 2.92 11.31 4.28
CA TYR A 50 2.38 10.48 5.35
C TYR A 50 0.86 10.42 5.33
N VAL A 51 0.31 9.25 5.63
CA VAL A 51 -1.12 9.02 5.87
C VAL A 51 -1.32 8.16 7.12
N SER A 52 -2.32 8.48 7.93
CA SER A 52 -2.70 7.62 9.08
C SER A 52 -3.79 6.60 8.73
N ARG A 53 -4.47 6.81 7.61
CA ARG A 53 -5.60 6.01 7.16
C ARG A 53 -5.68 5.98 5.64
N LEU A 54 -5.97 4.81 5.09
CA LEU A 54 -6.35 4.57 3.71
C LEU A 54 -7.82 4.11 3.69
N GLY A 55 -8.67 4.84 2.98
CA GLY A 55 -10.10 4.55 2.77
C GLY A 55 -11.06 5.06 3.84
N GLU A 56 -12.31 5.38 3.46
CA GLU A 56 -13.25 6.13 4.32
C GLU A 56 -14.04 5.26 5.29
N LYS A 57 -14.52 4.09 4.84
CA LYS A 57 -15.42 3.22 5.63
C LYS A 57 -14.61 2.22 6.43
N ASP A 58 -15.00 1.99 7.68
CA ASP A 58 -14.23 1.14 8.59
C ASP A 58 -13.97 -0.28 8.02
N ARG A 59 -14.99 -0.91 7.44
CA ARG A 59 -14.88 -2.24 6.82
C ARG A 59 -13.95 -2.30 5.60
N THR A 60 -13.71 -1.18 4.92
CA THR A 60 -12.89 -1.07 3.70
C THR A 60 -11.76 -0.06 3.90
N SER A 61 -11.23 0.03 5.12
CA SER A 61 -10.13 0.94 5.42
C SER A 61 -8.98 0.21 6.09
N PHE A 62 -7.80 0.80 5.95
CA PHE A 62 -6.61 0.43 6.69
C PHE A 62 -6.22 1.63 7.54
N ARG A 63 -6.11 1.44 8.86
CA ARG A 63 -5.87 2.52 9.81
C ARG A 63 -4.70 2.14 10.72
N MET A 64 -3.72 3.04 10.80
CA MET A 64 -2.64 2.92 11.76
C MET A 64 -3.11 3.23 13.18
N LYS A 65 -2.47 2.61 14.17
CA LYS A 65 -2.65 3.02 15.58
C LYS A 65 -2.20 4.46 15.76
N GLU A 66 -2.74 5.12 16.77
CA GLU A 66 -2.33 6.48 17.13
C GLU A 66 -0.81 6.55 17.37
N GLY A 67 -0.18 7.62 16.88
CA GLY A 67 1.28 7.79 16.90
C GLY A 67 2.03 7.13 15.73
N PHE A 68 1.36 6.35 14.88
CA PHE A 68 1.97 5.71 13.71
C PHE A 68 1.35 6.18 12.40
N TYR A 69 2.18 6.27 11.37
CA TYR A 69 1.82 6.73 10.04
C TYR A 69 2.44 5.82 8.97
N LEU A 70 1.72 5.65 7.88
CA LEU A 70 2.25 5.07 6.65
C LEU A 70 2.93 6.20 5.86
N ARG A 71 4.22 6.07 5.61
CA ARG A 71 4.99 6.93 4.73
C ARG A 71 5.03 6.29 3.36
N TYR A 72 4.53 6.98 2.34
CA TYR A 72 4.59 6.46 0.98
C TYR A 72 6.03 6.40 0.49
N CYS A 73 6.46 5.24 -0.02
CA CYS A 73 7.83 5.02 -0.49
C CYS A 73 7.90 5.01 -2.02
N GLY A 74 6.92 4.41 -2.68
CA GLY A 74 6.93 4.28 -4.12
C GLY A 74 6.06 3.13 -4.60
N LYS A 75 6.28 2.73 -5.85
CA LYS A 75 5.47 1.74 -6.56
C LYS A 75 6.36 0.67 -7.17
N ALA A 76 5.91 -0.57 -7.12
CA ALA A 76 6.52 -1.68 -7.83
C ALA A 76 5.45 -2.46 -8.58
N GLU A 77 5.46 -2.36 -9.91
CA GLU A 77 4.43 -2.93 -10.79
C GLU A 77 2.99 -2.61 -10.33
N LYS A 78 2.30 -3.60 -9.74
CA LYS A 78 0.93 -3.52 -9.24
C LYS A 78 0.87 -3.30 -7.72
N LEU A 79 1.99 -3.02 -7.06
CA LEU A 79 2.05 -2.75 -5.62
C LEU A 79 2.42 -1.29 -5.38
N ILE A 80 1.84 -0.70 -4.34
CA ILE A 80 2.35 0.51 -3.71
C ILE A 80 2.86 0.18 -2.32
N LEU A 81 3.98 0.79 -1.96
CA LEU A 81 4.77 0.44 -0.78
C LEU A 81 4.79 1.59 0.21
N PHE A 82 4.65 1.25 1.49
CA PHE A 82 4.69 2.20 2.60
C PHE A 82 5.61 1.72 3.72
N SER A 83 6.49 2.59 4.22
CA SER A 83 7.19 2.37 5.48
C SER A 83 6.36 2.90 6.65
N VAL A 84 6.70 2.49 7.87
CA VAL A 84 6.10 3.07 9.09
C VAL A 84 6.96 4.24 9.55
N ASN A 85 6.37 5.43 9.63
CA ASN A 85 7.09 6.66 9.98
C ASN A 85 8.40 6.79 9.15
N ASP A 86 9.50 7.20 9.78
CA ASP A 86 10.84 7.31 9.20
C ASP A 86 11.65 6.00 9.22
N THR A 87 11.00 4.85 9.40
CA THR A 87 11.72 3.57 9.48
C THR A 87 12.43 3.28 8.16
N ILE A 88 13.74 3.03 8.24
CA ILE A 88 14.57 2.57 7.12
C ILE A 88 14.66 1.05 7.22
N SER A 89 14.09 0.36 6.23
CA SER A 89 14.00 -1.09 6.17
C SER A 89 13.76 -1.50 4.72
N ASP A 90 14.12 -2.73 4.36
CA ASP A 90 13.71 -3.33 3.08
C ASP A 90 12.31 -3.96 3.15
N TYR A 91 11.63 -3.87 4.31
CA TYR A 91 10.29 -4.39 4.52
C TYR A 91 9.26 -3.26 4.58
N TYR A 92 8.22 -3.39 3.76
CA TYR A 92 7.19 -2.36 3.58
C TYR A 92 5.81 -2.96 3.75
N TYR A 93 4.86 -2.16 4.21
CA TYR A 93 3.44 -2.44 3.96
C TYR A 93 3.19 -2.37 2.46
N ALA A 94 2.57 -3.41 1.92
CA ALA A 94 2.25 -3.50 0.51
C ALA A 94 0.75 -3.46 0.31
N PHE A 95 0.32 -2.72 -0.71
CA PHE A 95 -1.08 -2.69 -1.15
C PHE A 95 -1.11 -2.92 -2.65
N GLY A 96 -1.97 -3.83 -3.11
CA GLY A 96 -2.26 -3.99 -4.52
C GLY A 96 -2.92 -2.72 -5.04
N TYR A 97 -2.35 -2.10 -6.06
CA TYR A 97 -2.84 -0.90 -6.71
C TYR A 97 -3.64 -1.30 -7.94
N VAL A 98 -4.97 -1.26 -7.82
CA VAL A 98 -5.88 -1.60 -8.92
C VAL A 98 -6.18 -0.36 -9.75
N ASP A 99 -6.61 0.70 -9.09
CA ASP A 99 -6.88 2.01 -9.69
C ASP A 99 -6.77 3.10 -8.62
N ARG A 100 -6.92 4.36 -9.03
CA ARG A 100 -6.83 5.52 -8.12
C ARG A 100 -7.80 5.46 -6.94
N ASN A 101 -8.90 4.72 -7.01
CA ASN A 101 -9.90 4.64 -5.95
C ASN A 101 -9.89 3.29 -5.21
N THR A 102 -9.06 2.34 -5.64
CA THR A 102 -9.13 0.95 -5.21
C THR A 102 -7.75 0.40 -4.94
N LEU A 103 -7.51 0.09 -3.67
CA LEU A 103 -6.40 -0.75 -3.24
C LEU A 103 -6.89 -2.11 -2.79
N VAL A 104 -6.01 -3.09 -2.79
CA VAL A 104 -6.24 -4.42 -2.24
C VAL A 104 -5.22 -4.68 -1.14
N ILE A 105 -5.69 -5.15 0.00
CA ILE A 105 -4.82 -5.70 1.04
C ILE A 105 -5.16 -7.17 1.26
N GLY A 106 -4.13 -8.01 1.26
CA GLY A 106 -4.23 -9.44 1.54
C GLY A 106 -3.88 -9.78 2.98
N SER A 107 -4.33 -10.96 3.40
CA SER A 107 -3.96 -11.63 4.65
C SER A 107 -4.09 -13.15 4.46
N HIS A 108 -3.64 -13.92 5.45
CA HIS A 108 -3.81 -15.39 5.46
C HIS A 108 -5.27 -15.87 5.35
N VAL A 109 -6.24 -15.01 5.70
CA VAL A 109 -7.68 -15.35 5.68
C VAL A 109 -8.40 -14.81 4.45
N GLY A 110 -7.68 -14.18 3.52
CA GLY A 110 -8.24 -13.62 2.29
C GLY A 110 -7.84 -12.17 2.05
N CYS A 111 -8.36 -11.61 0.97
CA CYS A 111 -8.09 -10.26 0.52
C CYS A 111 -9.33 -9.37 0.66
N ARG A 112 -9.12 -8.08 0.83
CA ARG A 112 -10.20 -7.09 0.83
C ARG A 112 -9.82 -5.84 0.09
N ASP A 113 -10.84 -5.21 -0.48
CA ASP A 113 -10.72 -3.90 -1.09
C ASP A 113 -10.64 -2.81 -0.03
N ILE A 114 -9.78 -1.84 -0.27
CA ILE A 114 -9.76 -0.54 0.37
C ILE A 114 -10.21 0.47 -0.67
N ARG A 115 -11.32 1.16 -0.37
CA ARG A 115 -11.91 2.17 -1.26
C ARG A 115 -11.52 3.54 -0.76
N ILE A 116 -10.96 4.36 -1.65
CA ILE A 116 -10.44 5.71 -1.36
C ILE A 116 -11.05 6.69 -2.36
N GLN A 117 -11.90 7.56 -1.88
CA GLN A 117 -12.42 8.73 -2.57
C GLN A 117 -11.67 10.00 -2.13
N HIS A 118 -11.32 10.10 -0.85
CA HIS A 118 -10.64 11.24 -0.27
C HIS A 118 -9.40 10.82 0.50
N LEU A 119 -8.24 11.34 0.08
CA LEU A 119 -6.98 11.07 0.76
C LEU A 119 -6.65 12.19 1.74
N LYS A 120 -6.38 11.83 3.00
CA LYS A 120 -5.88 12.79 4.01
C LYS A 120 -4.37 12.63 4.17
N ILE A 121 -3.62 13.48 3.48
CA ILE A 121 -2.17 13.60 3.65
C ILE A 121 -1.89 14.44 4.89
N LYS A 122 -0.99 13.95 5.74
CA LYS A 122 -0.49 14.70 6.89
C LYS A 122 0.59 15.67 6.41
N SER A 123 0.34 16.95 6.65
CA SER A 123 1.30 18.06 6.52
C SER A 123 2.33 18.04 7.63
#